data_AF-A0A1Q6X2Q9-F1
#
_entry.id   AF-A0A1Q6X2Q9-F1
#
_cell.length_a   1.000
_cell.length_b   1.000
_cell.length_c   1.000
_cell.angle_alpha   90.00
_cell.angle_beta   90.00
_cell.angle_gamma   90.00
#
_symmetry.space_group_name_H-M   'P 1'
#
loop_
_entity.id
_entity.type
_entity.pdbx_description
1 polymer ?
#
loop_
_entity_poly.entity_id
_entity_poly.type
_entity_poly.pdbx_seq_one_letter_code
_entity_poly.pdbx_strand_id
1 'polypeptide(L)'
;MRRFMNGVPAPKAFWVAKFLSNPLSIGMRTLSVFALCLVFALADGVAKQRHCTFRVHAQANSQDTEVFATSVRGQISGKNVAIEKMPWISEQDVTAFSAYPAQDGTYGALIQLDEHGRVVLDTLSVERRGGFLFVFVNGRLITQLQVDKRVSDGKIFIPSGLTGVDIDLMKKDWRQIGQQKRQSH
;
A
#
# COMPACT_ATOMS: atom_id res chain seq x y z
N MET A 1 -86.51 43.77 4.65
CA MET A 1 -86.44 45.25 4.55
C MET A 1 -84.97 45.66 4.64
N ARG A 2 -84.53 46.49 3.69
CA ARG A 2 -83.20 47.13 3.41
C ARG A 2 -82.32 47.40 4.65
N ARG A 3 -80.97 47.48 4.60
CA ARG A 3 -80.09 48.37 3.80
C ARG A 3 -78.59 48.04 4.12
N PHE A 4 -77.68 48.01 3.13
CA PHE A 4 -76.48 48.89 2.91
C PHE A 4 -75.41 48.87 4.04
N MET A 5 -74.07 48.84 3.84
CA MET A 5 -73.20 49.55 2.87
C MET A 5 -71.73 49.07 2.97
N ASN A 6 -71.03 49.10 1.82
CA ASN A 6 -69.66 49.56 1.50
C ASN A 6 -68.37 49.03 2.17
N GLY A 7 -67.38 48.69 1.30
CA GLY A 7 -65.94 48.72 1.58
C GLY A 7 -65.07 48.00 0.53
N VAL A 8 -64.26 48.75 -0.23
CA VAL A 8 -63.36 48.41 -1.37
C VAL A 8 -61.88 48.37 -0.87
N PRO A 9 -60.76 47.98 -1.58
CA PRO A 9 -60.45 47.14 -2.76
C PRO A 9 -59.36 46.02 -2.53
N ALA A 10 -59.04 45.27 -3.60
CA ALA A 10 -57.95 44.27 -3.80
C ALA A 10 -56.51 44.89 -3.83
N PRO A 11 -55.34 44.17 -3.97
CA PRO A 11 -55.05 43.37 -5.19
C PRO A 11 -53.91 42.26 -5.19
N LYS A 12 -53.88 41.50 -6.30
CA LYS A 12 -52.77 40.82 -7.05
C LYS A 12 -52.15 39.47 -6.62
N ALA A 13 -52.02 38.65 -7.69
CA ALA A 13 -51.04 37.59 -7.97
C ALA A 13 -51.18 36.31 -7.11
N PHE A 14 -51.08 35.10 -7.65
CA PHE A 14 -50.02 34.63 -8.53
C PHE A 14 -50.51 33.32 -9.20
N TRP A 15 -50.29 33.20 -10.51
CA TRP A 15 -50.47 31.97 -11.26
C TRP A 15 -49.54 30.87 -10.70
N VAL A 16 -50.07 29.71 -10.32
CA VAL A 16 -49.28 28.48 -10.29
C VAL A 16 -50.03 27.42 -11.08
N ALA A 17 -49.54 27.19 -12.29
CA ALA A 17 -49.94 26.10 -13.14
C ALA A 17 -49.76 24.78 -12.37
N LYS A 18 -50.82 23.98 -12.37
CA LYS A 18 -50.85 22.63 -11.85
C LYS A 18 -50.01 21.74 -12.78
N PHE A 19 -48.71 21.64 -12.50
CA PHE A 19 -47.84 20.68 -13.19
C PHE A 19 -48.14 19.29 -12.65
N LEU A 20 -48.85 18.51 -13.45
CA LEU A 20 -49.08 17.08 -13.28
C LEU A 20 -47.74 16.37 -13.15
N SER A 21 -47.54 15.68 -12.02
CA SER A 21 -46.42 14.78 -11.80
C SER A 21 -46.60 13.51 -12.65
N ASN A 22 -45.74 13.32 -13.65
CA ASN A 22 -45.55 12.03 -14.32
C ASN A 22 -44.73 11.10 -13.40
N PRO A 23 -45.22 9.93 -12.96
CA PRO A 23 -44.46 9.02 -12.09
C PRO A 23 -43.51 8.08 -12.86
N LEU A 24 -43.34 8.26 -14.17
CA LEU A 24 -42.73 7.24 -15.04
C LEU A 24 -41.22 7.44 -15.34
N SER A 25 -40.46 8.12 -14.47
CA SER A 25 -39.03 8.42 -14.73
C SER A 25 -38.08 8.15 -13.56
N ILE A 26 -38.53 7.47 -12.51
CA ILE A 26 -37.69 7.15 -11.34
C ILE A 26 -37.01 5.78 -11.52
N GLY A 27 -37.71 4.79 -12.08
CA GLY A 27 -37.19 3.42 -12.22
C GLY A 27 -35.99 3.27 -13.16
N MET A 28 -35.90 4.10 -14.21
CA MET A 28 -34.85 3.96 -15.23
C MET A 28 -33.51 4.58 -14.82
N ARG A 29 -33.50 5.50 -13.84
CA ARG A 29 -32.28 6.14 -13.33
C ARG A 29 -31.61 5.32 -12.21
N THR A 30 -32.39 4.64 -11.39
CA THR A 30 -31.88 3.75 -10.34
C THR A 30 -31.26 2.47 -10.90
N LEU A 31 -31.82 1.92 -11.99
CA LEU A 31 -31.24 0.75 -12.68
C LEU A 31 -29.84 1.04 -13.27
N SER A 32 -29.61 2.24 -13.82
CA SER A 32 -28.32 2.62 -14.40
C SER A 32 -27.22 2.84 -13.36
N VAL A 33 -27.55 3.35 -12.17
CA VAL A 33 -26.56 3.54 -11.09
C VAL A 33 -26.13 2.20 -10.50
N PHE A 34 -27.06 1.26 -10.31
CA PHE A 34 -26.73 -0.10 -9.84
C PHE A 34 -25.86 -0.87 -10.84
N ALA A 35 -26.14 -0.75 -12.15
CA ALA A 35 -25.31 -1.37 -13.18
C ALA A 35 -23.90 -0.78 -13.22
N LEU A 36 -23.75 0.54 -13.00
CA LEU A 36 -22.43 1.19 -12.95
C LEU A 36 -21.63 0.78 -11.71
N CYS A 37 -22.28 0.63 -10.54
CA CYS A 37 -21.62 0.16 -9.32
C CYS A 37 -21.12 -1.29 -9.40
N LEU A 38 -21.83 -2.18 -10.11
CA LEU A 38 -21.40 -3.56 -10.32
C LEU A 38 -20.16 -3.69 -11.21
N VAL A 39 -19.96 -2.77 -12.16
CA VAL A 39 -18.77 -2.77 -13.03
C VAL A 39 -17.51 -2.33 -12.27
N PHE A 40 -17.64 -1.41 -11.30
CA PHE A 40 -16.51 -0.99 -10.46
C PHE A 40 -16.10 -2.03 -9.41
N ALA A 41 -17.04 -2.86 -8.93
CA ALA A 41 -16.77 -3.89 -7.92
C ALA A 41 -15.95 -5.10 -8.44
N LEU A 42 -15.76 -5.22 -9.77
CA LEU A 42 -14.98 -6.31 -10.39
C LEU A 42 -13.56 -5.89 -10.78
N ALA A 43 -13.15 -4.66 -10.46
CA ALA A 43 -11.79 -4.17 -10.69
C ALA A 43 -10.84 -4.45 -9.52
N ASP A 44 -11.21 -5.33 -8.58
CA ASP A 44 -10.26 -5.93 -7.65
C ASP A 44 -9.37 -6.88 -8.44
N GLY A 45 -8.29 -6.33 -8.97
CA GLY A 45 -7.30 -7.04 -9.75
C GLY A 45 -6.83 -8.27 -8.99
N VAL A 46 -6.89 -9.43 -9.65
CA VAL A 46 -6.21 -10.65 -9.21
C VAL A 46 -4.76 -10.27 -8.93
N ALA A 47 -4.41 -10.17 -7.64
CA ALA A 47 -3.05 -9.89 -7.22
C ALA A 47 -2.17 -11.01 -7.77
N LYS A 48 -1.34 -10.69 -8.76
CA LYS A 48 -0.42 -11.65 -9.38
C LYS A 48 0.42 -12.28 -8.27
N GLN A 49 0.23 -13.57 -8.04
CA GLN A 49 1.02 -14.30 -7.05
C GLN A 49 2.50 -14.17 -7.44
N ARG A 50 3.28 -13.55 -6.56
CA ARG A 50 4.73 -13.40 -6.73
C ARG A 50 5.41 -14.71 -6.34
N HIS A 51 6.47 -15.06 -7.06
CA HIS A 51 7.32 -16.21 -6.78
C HIS A 51 8.31 -15.95 -5.64
N CYS A 52 8.72 -14.69 -5.47
CA CYS A 52 9.60 -14.21 -4.42
C CYS A 52 8.81 -13.40 -3.39
N THR A 53 8.99 -13.70 -2.11
CA THR A 53 8.46 -12.85 -1.02
C THR A 53 9.58 -11.96 -0.47
N PHE A 54 9.24 -10.73 -0.12
CA PHE A 54 10.13 -9.77 0.52
C PHE A 54 9.35 -9.04 1.60
N ARG A 55 9.79 -9.15 2.85
CA ARG A 55 9.06 -8.61 3.99
C ARG A 55 10.01 -7.89 4.93
N VAL A 56 9.67 -6.66 5.28
CA VAL A 56 10.45 -5.85 6.24
C VAL A 56 9.62 -5.65 7.48
N HIS A 57 10.15 -6.13 8.60
CA HIS A 57 9.53 -6.01 9.91
C HIS A 57 10.34 -5.06 10.79
N ALA A 58 9.65 -4.23 11.57
CA ALA A 58 10.30 -3.43 12.60
C ALA A 58 10.45 -4.24 13.89
N GLN A 59 11.46 -3.89 14.69
CA GLN A 59 11.54 -4.34 16.07
C GLN A 59 10.28 -3.92 16.83
N ALA A 60 9.65 -4.85 17.55
CA ALA A 60 8.49 -4.56 18.37
C ALA A 60 8.88 -3.66 19.56
N ASN A 61 7.94 -2.82 19.99
CA ASN A 61 8.12 -2.05 21.21
C ASN A 61 8.07 -2.98 22.43
N SER A 62 8.77 -2.64 23.50
CA SER A 62 8.71 -3.39 24.77
C SER A 62 7.31 -3.40 25.40
N GLN A 63 6.44 -2.48 24.98
CA GLN A 63 5.04 -2.42 25.41
C GLN A 63 4.08 -3.24 24.53
N ASP A 64 4.55 -3.76 23.39
CA ASP A 64 3.71 -4.56 22.50
C ASP A 64 3.46 -5.95 23.10
N THR A 65 2.19 -6.35 23.14
CA THR A 65 1.80 -7.68 23.62
C THR A 65 2.14 -8.75 22.57
N GLU A 66 2.31 -10.02 22.99
CA GLU A 66 2.59 -11.17 22.11
C GLU A 66 1.59 -11.37 20.95
N VAL A 67 0.41 -10.73 21.04
CA VAL A 67 -0.58 -10.69 19.95
C VAL A 67 -0.03 -9.97 18.71
N PHE A 68 0.79 -8.93 18.88
CA PHE A 68 1.35 -8.10 17.80
C PHE A 68 2.82 -8.36 17.52
N ALA A 69 3.49 -9.13 18.37
CA ALA A 69 4.91 -9.42 18.25
C ALA A 69 5.19 -10.92 18.01
N THR A 70 6.25 -11.23 17.27
CA THR A 70 6.81 -12.58 17.15
C THR A 70 8.31 -12.54 17.44
N SER A 71 8.87 -13.60 18.01
CA SER A 71 10.28 -13.66 18.36
C SER A 71 11.12 -14.21 17.21
N VAL A 72 12.20 -13.51 16.87
CA VAL A 72 13.19 -13.96 15.88
C VAL A 72 14.58 -13.85 16.46
N ARG A 73 15.48 -14.77 16.09
CA ARG A 73 16.87 -14.71 16.56
C ARG A 73 17.60 -13.60 15.80
N GLY A 74 17.96 -12.53 16.48
CA GLY A 74 18.72 -11.42 15.91
C GLY A 74 20.12 -11.88 15.51
N GLN A 75 20.51 -11.60 14.26
CA GLN A 75 21.82 -11.97 13.73
C GLN A 75 22.95 -11.16 14.40
N ILE A 76 22.68 -9.89 14.75
CA ILE A 76 23.69 -9.00 15.34
C ILE A 76 23.89 -9.31 16.83
N SER A 77 22.79 -9.47 17.59
CA SER A 77 22.86 -9.67 19.04
C SER A 77 22.96 -11.14 19.46
N GLY A 78 22.64 -12.09 18.58
CA GLY A 78 22.52 -13.53 18.92
C GLY A 78 21.36 -13.88 19.86
N LYS A 79 20.57 -12.89 20.29
CA LYS A 79 19.43 -13.01 21.21
C LYS A 79 18.11 -13.05 20.44
N ASN A 80 17.07 -13.58 21.07
CA ASN A 80 15.71 -13.45 20.54
C ASN A 80 15.27 -12.00 20.66
N VAL A 81 14.84 -11.42 19.55
CA VAL A 81 14.31 -10.08 19.44
C VAL A 81 12.85 -10.20 19.00
N ALA A 82 11.97 -9.49 19.69
CA ALA A 82 10.58 -9.37 19.29
C ALA A 82 10.48 -8.43 18.08
N ILE A 83 9.78 -8.86 17.04
CA ILE A 83 9.48 -8.09 15.84
C ILE A 83 7.97 -7.99 15.66
N GLU A 84 7.51 -6.92 15.03
CA GLU A 84 6.11 -6.76 14.70
C GLU A 84 5.66 -7.84 13.71
N LYS A 85 4.49 -8.46 13.97
CA LYS A 85 3.94 -9.52 13.09
C LYS A 85 3.61 -9.01 11.71
N MET A 86 3.09 -7.78 11.60
CA MET A 86 2.76 -7.19 10.32
C MET A 86 4.01 -6.60 9.66
N PRO A 87 4.30 -6.95 8.40
CA PRO A 87 5.37 -6.33 7.65
C PRO A 87 4.96 -4.91 7.28
N TRP A 88 5.87 -3.96 7.45
CA TRP A 88 5.66 -2.58 7.00
C TRP A 88 5.84 -2.44 5.50
N ILE A 89 6.80 -3.19 4.93
CA ILE A 89 7.09 -3.21 3.50
C ILE A 89 7.01 -4.65 3.03
N SER A 90 6.41 -4.86 1.87
CA SER A 90 6.15 -6.14 1.25
C SER A 90 6.70 -6.25 -0.17
N GLU A 91 6.58 -7.43 -0.78
CA GLU A 91 6.93 -7.64 -2.19
C GLU A 91 6.09 -6.79 -3.15
N GLN A 92 4.93 -6.28 -2.71
CA GLN A 92 4.07 -5.42 -3.53
C GLN A 92 4.70 -4.05 -3.73
N ASP A 93 5.50 -3.60 -2.76
CA ASP A 93 6.18 -2.31 -2.76
C ASP A 93 7.48 -2.34 -3.56
N VAL A 94 7.88 -3.49 -4.13
CA VAL A 94 9.15 -3.66 -4.85
C VAL A 94 8.96 -3.49 -6.34
N THR A 95 9.76 -2.60 -6.95
CA THR A 95 9.72 -2.31 -8.39
C THR A 95 10.88 -2.92 -9.16
N ALA A 96 12.07 -2.90 -8.56
CA ALA A 96 13.30 -3.39 -9.18
C ALA A 96 14.32 -3.84 -8.15
N PHE A 97 15.33 -4.57 -8.59
CA PHE A 97 16.46 -4.95 -7.75
C PHE A 97 17.77 -5.01 -8.53
N SER A 98 18.90 -4.94 -7.84
CA SER A 98 20.22 -5.27 -8.40
C SER A 98 20.94 -6.21 -7.45
N ALA A 99 21.26 -7.41 -7.92
CA ALA A 99 22.05 -8.37 -7.14
C ALA A 99 23.56 -8.15 -7.38
N TYR A 100 24.36 -8.45 -6.37
CA TYR A 100 25.83 -8.45 -6.47
C TYR A 100 26.41 -9.60 -5.64
N PRO A 101 27.58 -10.13 -6.01
CA PRO A 101 28.25 -11.15 -5.20
C PRO A 101 28.72 -10.55 -3.86
N ALA A 102 28.48 -11.27 -2.78
CA ALA A 102 29.01 -10.95 -1.46
C ALA A 102 30.32 -11.72 -1.18
N GLN A 103 31.09 -11.26 -0.20
CA GLN A 103 32.39 -11.86 0.14
C GLN A 103 32.28 -13.28 0.71
N ASP A 104 31.13 -13.62 1.29
CA ASP A 104 30.84 -14.92 1.91
C ASP A 104 30.38 -16.00 0.90
N GLY A 105 30.47 -15.70 -0.41
CA GLY A 105 30.02 -16.60 -1.48
C GLY A 105 28.50 -16.61 -1.70
N THR A 106 27.76 -15.82 -0.94
CA THR A 106 26.34 -15.56 -1.18
C THR A 106 26.15 -14.31 -2.04
N TYR A 107 24.91 -13.86 -2.20
CA TYR A 107 24.58 -12.61 -2.88
C TYR A 107 24.06 -11.57 -1.90
N GLY A 108 24.38 -10.31 -2.16
CA GLY A 108 23.63 -9.17 -1.66
C GLY A 108 22.72 -8.60 -2.75
N ALA A 109 21.85 -7.67 -2.36
CA ALA A 109 20.98 -6.99 -3.31
C ALA A 109 20.62 -5.57 -2.87
N LEU A 110 20.50 -4.68 -3.85
CA LEU A 110 19.85 -3.38 -3.70
C LEU A 110 18.41 -3.51 -4.17
N ILE A 111 17.45 -3.30 -3.27
CA ILE A 111 16.02 -3.35 -3.56
C ILE A 111 15.51 -1.93 -3.78
N GLN A 112 14.84 -1.68 -4.90
CA GLN A 112 14.19 -0.41 -5.20
C GLN A 112 12.69 -0.54 -4.93
N LEU A 113 12.19 0.32 -4.04
CA LEU A 113 10.79 0.42 -3.70
C LEU A 113 10.05 1.36 -4.66
N ASP A 114 8.73 1.20 -4.76
CA ASP A 114 7.83 2.19 -5.34
C ASP A 114 7.62 3.40 -4.41
N GLU A 115 6.72 4.29 -4.79
CA GLU A 115 6.42 5.49 -4.01
C GLU A 115 5.83 5.18 -2.64
N HIS A 116 4.95 4.17 -2.54
CA HIS A 116 4.36 3.77 -1.27
C HIS A 116 5.44 3.22 -0.33
N GLY A 117 6.22 2.24 -0.78
CA GLY A 117 7.33 1.67 -0.01
C GLY A 117 8.39 2.71 0.36
N ARG A 118 8.68 3.68 -0.52
CA ARG A 118 9.61 4.78 -0.25
C ARG A 118 9.12 5.65 0.91
N VAL A 119 7.85 6.05 0.90
CA VAL A 119 7.27 6.86 1.98
C VAL A 119 7.24 6.08 3.29
N VAL A 120 6.87 4.80 3.26
CA VAL A 120 6.90 3.93 4.45
C VAL A 120 8.32 3.81 5.01
N LEU A 121 9.32 3.59 4.17
CA LEU A 121 10.73 3.51 4.58
C LEU A 121 11.21 4.83 5.19
N ASP A 122 10.82 5.96 4.59
CA ASP A 122 11.15 7.28 5.10
C ASP A 122 10.59 7.49 6.52
N THR A 123 9.31 7.23 6.71
CA THR A 123 8.64 7.28 8.03
C THR A 123 9.32 6.37 9.04
N LEU A 124 9.50 5.08 8.70
CA LEU A 124 10.15 4.11 9.58
C LEU A 124 11.56 4.54 9.99
N SER A 125 12.33 5.07 9.06
CA SER A 125 13.72 5.49 9.31
C SER A 125 13.85 6.70 10.24
N VAL A 126 12.76 7.46 10.40
CA VAL A 126 12.66 8.58 11.34
C VAL A 126 12.09 8.09 12.67
N GLU A 127 10.95 7.40 12.64
CA GLU A 127 10.22 7.01 13.85
C GLU A 127 10.90 5.91 14.66
N ARG A 128 11.59 4.98 13.98
CA ARG A 128 12.23 3.81 14.61
C ARG A 128 13.75 3.95 14.71
N ARG A 129 14.27 5.19 14.70
CA ARG A 129 15.71 5.45 14.83
C ARG A 129 16.27 4.87 16.13
N GLY A 130 17.44 4.26 16.05
CA GLY A 130 18.08 3.51 17.14
C GLY A 130 17.60 2.07 17.26
N GLY A 131 16.51 1.69 16.60
CA GLY A 131 16.02 0.32 16.53
C GLY A 131 16.58 -0.48 15.35
N PHE A 132 15.95 -1.63 15.10
CA PHE A 132 16.32 -2.53 14.01
C PHE A 132 15.15 -2.84 13.08
N LEU A 133 15.47 -3.01 11.80
CA LEU A 133 14.60 -3.62 10.80
C LEU A 133 15.12 -5.02 10.48
N PHE A 134 14.18 -5.92 10.17
CA PHE A 134 14.46 -7.33 9.88
C PHE A 134 13.92 -7.64 8.49
N VAL A 135 14.83 -8.02 7.60
CA VAL A 135 14.51 -8.31 6.20
C VAL A 135 14.38 -9.81 6.02
N PHE A 136 13.20 -10.22 5.59
CA PHE A 136 12.89 -11.60 5.24
C PHE A 136 12.75 -11.74 3.73
N VAL A 137 13.36 -12.78 3.18
CA VAL A 137 13.16 -13.21 1.78
C VAL A 137 12.79 -14.68 1.79
N ASN A 138 11.69 -15.02 1.14
CA ASN A 138 11.19 -16.40 1.08
C ASN A 138 11.04 -17.04 2.48
N GLY A 139 10.60 -16.25 3.47
CA GLY A 139 10.42 -16.66 4.86
C GLY A 139 11.71 -16.81 5.68
N ARG A 140 12.88 -16.57 5.10
CA ARG A 140 14.18 -16.63 5.78
C ARG A 140 14.61 -15.24 6.21
N LEU A 141 15.05 -15.09 7.46
CA LEU A 141 15.71 -13.86 7.92
C LEU A 141 17.06 -13.74 7.20
N ILE A 142 17.17 -12.76 6.31
CA ILE A 142 18.39 -12.54 5.51
C ILE A 142 19.32 -11.59 6.24
N THR A 143 18.82 -10.44 6.65
CA THR A 143 19.63 -9.40 7.29
C THR A 143 18.86 -8.63 8.35
N GLN A 144 19.61 -8.13 9.34
CA GLN A 144 19.16 -7.19 10.35
C GLN A 144 19.84 -5.83 10.08
N LEU A 145 19.04 -4.78 9.90
CA LEU A 145 19.52 -3.43 9.59
C LEU A 145 19.27 -2.50 10.77
N GLN A 146 20.30 -1.80 11.25
CA GLN A 146 20.13 -0.77 12.26
C GLN A 146 19.61 0.51 11.62
N VAL A 147 18.62 1.14 12.24
CA VAL A 147 18.09 2.44 11.78
C VAL A 147 18.89 3.56 12.42
N ASP A 148 19.97 3.99 11.78
CA ASP A 148 20.87 5.04 12.28
C ASP A 148 20.51 6.42 11.72
N LYS A 149 20.05 6.48 10.47
CA LYS A 149 19.72 7.70 9.75
C LYS A 149 18.41 7.59 8.98
N ARG A 150 17.89 8.75 8.58
CA ARG A 150 16.74 8.85 7.67
C ARG A 150 17.11 8.29 6.29
N VAL A 151 16.21 7.51 5.69
CA VAL A 151 16.34 6.91 4.36
C VAL A 151 15.13 7.29 3.52
N SER A 152 15.30 8.24 2.62
CA SER A 152 14.21 8.81 1.82
C SER A 152 14.25 8.43 0.34
N ASP A 153 15.27 7.68 -0.09
CA ASP A 153 15.54 7.35 -1.49
C ASP A 153 14.85 6.06 -1.97
N GLY A 154 14.14 5.38 -1.06
CA GLY A 154 13.34 4.19 -1.35
C GLY A 154 14.18 2.97 -1.68
N LYS A 155 15.43 2.93 -1.21
CA LYS A 155 16.31 1.78 -1.44
C LYS A 155 16.65 1.05 -0.15
N ILE A 156 16.56 -0.28 -0.20
CA ILE A 156 16.99 -1.15 0.89
C ILE A 156 18.21 -1.94 0.42
N PHE A 157 19.29 -1.86 1.20
CA PHE A 157 20.54 -2.55 0.92
C PHE A 157 20.63 -3.83 1.76
N ILE A 158 20.71 -4.98 1.09
CA ILE A 158 20.89 -6.30 1.70
C ILE A 158 22.36 -6.70 1.51
N PRO A 159 23.20 -6.66 2.55
CA PRO A 159 24.65 -6.82 2.40
C PRO A 159 25.05 -8.20 1.84
N SER A 160 24.46 -9.28 2.36
CA SER A 160 24.70 -10.66 1.93
C SER A 160 23.56 -11.59 2.42
N GLY A 161 23.66 -12.89 2.16
CA GLY A 161 22.77 -13.93 2.68
C GLY A 161 21.75 -14.49 1.68
N LEU A 162 21.64 -13.90 0.49
CA LEU A 162 20.77 -14.39 -0.59
C LEU A 162 21.44 -15.54 -1.34
N THR A 163 20.66 -16.56 -1.68
CA THR A 163 21.12 -17.69 -2.48
C THR A 163 20.89 -17.45 -3.97
N GLY A 164 21.56 -18.21 -4.85
CA GLY A 164 21.27 -18.15 -6.29
C GLY A 164 19.79 -18.44 -6.62
N VAL A 165 19.16 -19.33 -5.86
CA VAL A 165 17.73 -19.63 -5.97
C VAL A 165 16.88 -18.39 -5.67
N ASP A 166 17.22 -17.65 -4.60
CA ASP A 166 16.53 -16.40 -4.27
C ASP A 166 16.65 -15.40 -5.42
N ILE A 167 17.86 -15.21 -5.96
CA ILE A 167 18.11 -14.30 -7.09
C ILE A 167 17.29 -14.71 -8.33
N ASP A 168 17.19 -16.00 -8.62
CA ASP A 168 16.41 -16.48 -9.78
C ASP A 168 14.90 -16.31 -9.59
N LEU A 169 14.39 -16.40 -8.36
CA LEU A 169 13.00 -16.03 -8.06
C LEU A 169 12.77 -14.53 -8.20
N MET A 170 13.69 -13.70 -7.71
CA MET A 170 13.60 -12.23 -7.86
C MET A 170 13.55 -11.81 -9.33
N LYS A 171 14.35 -12.43 -10.21
CA LYS A 171 14.33 -12.16 -11.66
C LYS A 171 12.98 -12.43 -12.33
N LYS A 172 12.19 -13.37 -11.79
CA LYS A 172 10.87 -13.71 -12.35
C LYS A 172 9.82 -12.63 -12.06
N ASP A 173 9.98 -11.89 -10.96
CA ASP A 173 8.98 -10.96 -10.48
C ASP A 173 9.36 -9.49 -10.66
N TRP A 174 10.64 -9.16 -10.54
CA TRP A 174 11.11 -7.77 -10.50
C TRP A 174 12.12 -7.48 -11.60
N ARG A 175 12.14 -6.22 -12.03
CA ARG A 175 13.07 -5.74 -13.06
C ARG A 175 14.47 -5.61 -12.45
N GLN A 176 15.51 -5.81 -13.26
CA GLN A 176 16.86 -5.46 -12.82
C GLN A 176 17.11 -3.95 -12.99
N ILE A 177 17.68 -3.32 -11.97
CA ILE A 177 18.09 -1.90 -12.03
C ILE A 177 19.15 -1.75 -13.13
N GLY A 178 19.01 -0.72 -13.97
CA GLY A 178 19.94 -0.45 -15.07
C GLY A 178 19.62 -1.17 -16.39
N GLN A 179 18.64 -2.08 -16.43
CA GLN A 179 18.07 -2.59 -17.69
C GLN A 179 17.13 -1.52 -18.28
N GLN A 180 17.68 -0.46 -18.90
CA GLN A 180 16.86 0.35 -19.81
C GLN A 180 16.50 -0.52 -21.01
N LYS A 181 15.20 -0.66 -21.28
CA LYS A 181 14.68 -1.26 -22.51
C LYS A 181 15.18 -0.37 -23.65
N ARG A 182 16.17 -0.81 -24.43
CA ARG A 182 16.55 -0.14 -25.69
C ARG A 182 15.29 -0.06 -26.54
N GLN A 183 14.69 1.13 -26.62
CA GLN A 183 13.68 1.42 -27.62
C GLN A 183 14.43 1.49 -28.95
N SER A 184 14.38 0.41 -29.71
CA SER A 184 14.70 0.43 -31.14
C SER A 184 13.60 1.23 -31.79
N HIS A 185 13.93 2.44 -32.24
CA HIS A 185 13.16 3.18 -33.22
C HIS A 185 13.76 2.95 -34.61
#